data_AF-A0A957I7J0-F1
#
_entry.id   AF-A0A957I7J0-F1
#
_cell.length_a   1.000
_cell.length_b   1.000
_cell.length_c   1.000
_cell.angle_alpha   90.00
_cell.angle_beta   90.00
_cell.angle_gamma   90.00
#
_symmetry.space_group_name_H-M   'P 1'
#
loop_
_entity.id
_entity.type
_entity.pdbx_description
1 polymer ?
#
loop_
_entity_poly.entity_id
_entity_poly.type
_entity_poly.pdbx_seq_one_letter_code
_entity_poly.pdbx_strand_id
1 'polypeptide(L)'
;MEMQKKDVNGGLILVVIGLIALVFQFLPINLAENMGLLIVPGLGALFLVWGILTRNAGLMIPGGILSGVGWGTYAIAGPFSLWQGDNEGGVFLIFLGLGFGLITVVTAVFADETHWWALIPGGIIAFVGVAIIFGGALLQILAFAGKLWPVVLILLGISLLVKGSKEKSVEEKFAPEK
;
A
#
# COMPACT_ATOMS: atom_id res chain seq x y z
N MET A 1 28.62 -24.72 -8.60
CA MET A 1 27.92 -23.64 -9.33
C MET A 1 27.22 -22.65 -8.37
N GLU A 2 27.75 -22.42 -7.17
CA GLU A 2 27.14 -21.50 -6.18
C GLU A 2 27.77 -20.10 -6.11
N MET A 3 28.89 -19.85 -6.81
CA MET A 3 29.61 -18.57 -6.71
C MET A 3 28.99 -17.44 -7.55
N GLN A 4 28.25 -17.74 -8.62
CA GLN A 4 27.78 -16.72 -9.58
C GLN A 4 26.63 -15.82 -9.07
N LYS A 5 25.86 -16.26 -8.05
CA LYS A 5 24.71 -15.50 -7.55
C LYS A 5 25.08 -14.33 -6.62
N LYS A 6 26.27 -14.35 -6.00
CA LYS A 6 26.72 -13.28 -5.08
C LYS A 6 27.21 -12.03 -5.81
N ASP A 7 27.80 -12.19 -7.00
CA ASP A 7 28.39 -11.08 -7.75
C ASP A 7 27.34 -10.18 -8.41
N VAL A 8 26.20 -10.76 -8.84
CA VAL A 8 25.07 -10.01 -9.41
C VAL A 8 24.42 -9.12 -8.35
N ASN A 9 24.31 -9.60 -7.11
CA ASN A 9 23.75 -8.80 -6.01
C ASN A 9 24.65 -7.60 -5.68
N GLY A 10 25.98 -7.76 -5.74
CA GLY A 10 26.94 -6.67 -5.57
C GLY A 10 26.88 -5.63 -6.70
N GLY A 11 26.77 -6.10 -7.94
CA GLY A 11 26.60 -5.22 -9.11
C GLY A 11 25.30 -4.41 -9.05
N LEU A 12 24.20 -5.03 -8.63
CA LEU A 12 22.92 -4.35 -8.47
C LEU A 12 22.96 -3.26 -7.39
N ILE A 13 23.66 -3.51 -6.28
CA ILE A 13 23.88 -2.50 -5.23
C ILE A 13 24.62 -1.28 -5.78
N LEU A 14 25.67 -1.50 -6.57
CA LEU A 14 26.45 -0.42 -7.18
C LEU A 14 25.63 0.37 -8.21
N VAL A 15 24.78 -0.30 -8.99
CA VAL A 15 23.88 0.37 -9.94
C VAL A 15 22.84 1.21 -9.20
N VAL A 16 22.24 0.67 -8.13
CA VAL A 16 21.25 1.39 -7.34
C VAL A 16 21.88 2.58 -6.61
N ILE A 17 23.03 2.41 -5.97
CA ILE A 17 23.78 3.50 -5.32
C ILE A 17 24.18 4.55 -6.35
N GLY A 18 24.63 4.13 -7.54
CA GLY A 18 24.98 5.00 -8.64
C GLY A 18 23.78 5.79 -9.15
N LEU A 19 22.62 5.17 -9.32
CA LEU A 19 21.38 5.84 -9.72
C LEU A 19 20.90 6.83 -8.66
N ILE A 20 20.98 6.46 -7.38
CA ILE A 20 20.65 7.35 -6.26
C ILE A 20 21.58 8.57 -6.27
N ALA A 21 22.90 8.36 -6.38
CA ALA A 21 23.88 9.44 -6.44
C ALA A 21 23.66 10.35 -7.67
N LEU A 22 23.31 9.76 -8.81
CA LEU A 22 23.02 10.48 -10.05
C LEU A 22 21.77 11.35 -9.91
N VAL A 23 20.69 10.82 -9.32
CA VAL A 23 19.48 11.59 -9.02
C VAL A 23 19.78 12.78 -8.09
N PHE A 24 20.60 12.57 -7.06
CA PHE A 24 21.05 13.64 -6.16
C PHE A 24 21.94 14.69 -6.84
N GLN A 25 22.62 14.33 -7.93
CA GLN A 25 23.47 15.25 -8.70
C GLN A 25 22.66 16.16 -9.64
N PHE A 26 21.55 15.66 -10.18
CA PHE A 26 20.71 16.40 -11.15
C PHE A 26 19.62 17.26 -10.49
N LEU A 27 19.21 16.96 -9.27
CA LEU A 27 18.29 17.81 -8.52
C LEU A 27 19.09 18.83 -7.69
N PRO A 28 18.95 20.15 -7.91
CA PRO A 28 19.43 21.17 -6.99
C PRO A 28 18.52 21.16 -5.73
N ILE A 29 18.59 20.06 -4.97
CA ILE A 29 17.89 19.92 -3.71
C ILE A 29 18.64 20.81 -2.73
N ASN A 30 18.04 21.92 -2.32
CA ASN A 30 18.48 22.61 -1.11
C ASN A 30 18.15 21.70 0.06
N LEU A 31 19.09 20.80 0.40
CA LEU A 31 18.90 19.76 1.43
C LEU A 31 18.38 20.36 2.73
N ALA A 32 18.79 21.58 3.10
CA ALA A 32 18.47 22.21 4.37
C ALA A 32 16.97 22.48 4.62
N GLU A 33 16.15 22.76 3.60
CA GLU A 33 14.72 23.12 3.80
C GLU A 33 13.77 21.93 3.60
N ASN A 34 14.17 20.92 2.81
CA ASN A 34 13.32 19.78 2.43
C ASN A 34 13.70 18.45 3.11
N MET A 35 14.60 18.45 4.11
CA MET A 35 15.04 17.23 4.80
C MET A 35 13.87 16.38 5.29
N GLY A 36 12.86 16.99 5.92
CA GLY A 36 11.70 16.28 6.44
C GLY A 36 10.89 15.54 5.37
N LEU A 37 10.79 16.13 4.17
CA LEU A 37 9.96 15.62 3.08
C LEU A 37 10.63 14.47 2.32
N LEU A 38 11.96 14.45 2.23
CA LEU A 38 12.72 13.44 1.49
C LEU A 38 13.10 12.20 2.33
N ILE A 39 13.03 12.29 3.66
CA ILE A 39 13.33 11.15 4.54
C ILE A 39 12.39 9.96 4.25
N VAL A 40 11.09 10.21 4.11
CA VAL A 40 10.09 9.14 3.91
C VAL A 40 10.28 8.40 2.58
N PRO A 41 10.36 9.06 1.40
CA PRO A 41 10.64 8.35 0.15
C PRO A 41 12.05 7.73 0.13
N GLY A 42 13.03 8.35 0.80
CA GLY A 42 14.37 7.78 0.97
C GLY A 42 14.36 6.47 1.75
N LEU A 43 13.61 6.39 2.86
CA LEU A 43 13.43 5.15 3.62
C LEU A 43 12.67 4.11 2.80
N GLY A 44 11.64 4.50 2.04
CA GLY A 44 10.94 3.59 1.13
C GLY A 44 11.88 2.96 0.09
N ALA A 45 12.74 3.79 -0.52
CA ALA A 45 13.77 3.30 -1.44
C ALA A 45 14.76 2.35 -0.75
N LEU A 46 15.24 2.67 0.46
CA LEU A 46 16.14 1.79 1.21
C LEU A 46 15.50 0.42 1.49
N PHE A 47 14.24 0.39 1.95
CA PHE A 47 13.52 -0.85 2.22
C PHE A 47 13.21 -1.65 0.96
N LEU A 48 12.86 -0.99 -0.15
CA LEU A 48 12.67 -1.67 -1.44
C LEU A 48 13.97 -2.28 -1.95
N VAL A 49 15.05 -1.52 -1.96
CA VAL A 49 16.37 -1.99 -2.41
C VAL A 49 16.84 -3.15 -1.55
N TRP A 50 16.75 -3.00 -0.23
CA TRP A 50 17.15 -4.07 0.69
C TRP A 50 16.24 -5.30 0.57
N GLY A 51 14.94 -5.11 0.40
CA GLY A 51 13.97 -6.18 0.17
C GLY A 51 14.26 -6.95 -1.11
N ILE A 52 14.57 -6.24 -2.21
CA ILE A 52 14.96 -6.83 -3.50
C ILE A 52 16.25 -7.65 -3.37
N LEU A 53 17.26 -7.12 -2.68
CA LEU A 53 18.55 -7.79 -2.50
C LEU A 53 18.47 -9.03 -1.62
N THR A 54 17.66 -8.97 -0.56
CA THR A 54 17.44 -10.09 0.36
C THR A 54 16.35 -11.05 -0.12
N ARG A 55 15.67 -10.73 -1.23
CA ARG A 55 14.45 -11.40 -1.72
C ARG A 55 13.41 -11.61 -0.63
N ASN A 56 13.39 -10.72 0.35
CA ASN A 56 12.52 -10.83 1.51
C ASN A 56 11.29 -9.94 1.29
N ALA A 57 10.15 -10.58 1.03
CA ALA A 57 8.88 -9.89 0.82
C ALA A 57 8.48 -9.02 2.02
N GLY A 58 8.89 -9.37 3.24
CA GLY A 58 8.61 -8.62 4.45
C GLY A 58 9.18 -7.20 4.45
N LEU A 59 10.26 -6.94 3.71
CA LEU A 59 10.87 -5.61 3.57
C LEU A 59 10.37 -4.84 2.35
N MET A 60 9.87 -5.55 1.33
CA MET A 60 9.25 -4.93 0.16
C MET A 60 7.92 -4.25 0.50
N ILE A 61 7.17 -4.81 1.46
CA ILE A 61 5.89 -4.24 1.92
C ILE A 61 6.06 -2.83 2.51
N PRO A 62 6.87 -2.62 3.58
CA PRO A 62 7.10 -1.28 4.11
C PRO A 62 7.78 -0.38 3.08
N GLY A 63 8.64 -0.93 2.20
CA GLY A 63 9.22 -0.20 1.08
C GLY A 63 8.16 0.41 0.14
N GLY A 64 7.21 -0.39 -0.33
CA GLY A 64 6.13 0.10 -1.21
C GLY A 64 5.21 1.11 -0.53
N ILE A 65 4.85 0.87 0.74
CA ILE A 65 4.01 1.83 1.51
C ILE A 65 4.75 3.14 1.72
N LEU A 66 5.99 3.12 2.18
CA LEU A 66 6.80 4.33 2.42
C LEU A 66 7.11 5.07 1.12
N SER A 67 7.30 4.37 0.00
CA SER A 67 7.42 5.00 -1.31
C SER A 67 6.11 5.68 -1.74
N GLY A 68 4.95 5.05 -1.50
CA GLY A 68 3.65 5.65 -1.77
C GLY A 68 3.38 6.88 -0.92
N VAL A 69 3.61 6.80 0.39
CA VAL A 69 3.48 7.93 1.32
C VAL A 69 4.48 9.04 0.97
N GLY A 70 5.75 8.70 0.76
CA GLY A 70 6.81 9.66 0.51
C GLY A 70 6.65 10.41 -0.81
N TRP A 71 6.27 9.72 -1.89
CA TRP A 71 5.96 10.41 -3.14
C TRP A 71 4.63 11.15 -3.10
N GLY A 72 3.63 10.63 -2.38
CA GLY A 72 2.37 11.32 -2.15
C GLY A 72 2.55 12.64 -1.38
N THR A 73 3.35 12.66 -0.33
CA THR A 73 3.66 13.90 0.42
C THR A 73 4.46 14.87 -0.42
N TYR A 74 5.42 14.38 -1.21
CA TYR A 74 6.19 15.22 -2.14
C TYR A 74 5.33 15.84 -3.24
N ALA A 75 4.30 15.14 -3.71
CA ALA A 75 3.38 15.64 -4.72
C ALA A 75 2.46 16.77 -4.21
N ILE A 76 2.06 16.75 -2.94
CA ILE A 76 1.15 17.76 -2.37
C ILE A 76 1.87 18.91 -1.66
N ALA A 77 2.97 18.61 -0.94
CA ALA A 77 3.68 19.56 -0.08
C ALA A 77 5.09 19.90 -0.59
N GLY A 78 5.55 19.26 -1.67
CA GLY A 78 6.85 19.53 -2.27
C GLY A 78 6.86 20.75 -3.19
N PRO A 79 8.03 21.10 -3.74
CA PRO A 79 8.19 22.23 -4.67
C PRO A 79 7.41 22.04 -5.99
N PHE A 80 6.99 20.81 -6.29
CA PHE A 80 6.14 20.45 -7.43
C PHE A 80 4.68 20.25 -7.03
N SER A 81 4.20 21.02 -6.06
CA SER A 81 2.79 21.04 -5.65
C SER A 81 1.92 21.55 -6.82
N LEU A 82 1.60 20.62 -7.73
CA LEU A 82 0.84 20.86 -8.95
C LEU A 82 -0.67 20.97 -8.68
N TRP A 83 -1.12 20.46 -7.54
CA TRP A 83 -2.50 20.46 -7.10
C TRP A 83 -2.58 20.88 -5.64
N GLN A 84 -2.94 22.14 -5.41
CA GLN A 84 -3.22 22.72 -4.10
C GLN A 84 -4.73 22.90 -3.93
N GLY A 85 -5.25 22.65 -2.72
CA GLY A 85 -6.67 22.80 -2.38
C GLY A 85 -7.43 21.47 -2.24
N ASP A 86 -8.71 21.44 -2.61
CA ASP A 86 -9.65 20.35 -2.29
C ASP A 86 -9.27 18.95 -2.82
N ASN A 87 -8.30 18.88 -3.75
CA ASN A 87 -7.89 17.63 -4.40
C ASN A 87 -6.62 16.99 -3.82
N GLU A 88 -5.97 17.63 -2.84
CA GLU A 88 -4.72 17.14 -2.22
C GLU A 88 -4.87 15.71 -1.68
N GLY A 89 -5.99 15.44 -0.98
CA GLY A 89 -6.29 14.11 -0.45
C GLY A 89 -6.43 13.06 -1.55
N GLY A 90 -6.99 13.43 -2.71
CA GLY A 90 -7.16 12.52 -3.84
C GLY A 90 -5.83 12.14 -4.48
N VAL A 91 -4.95 13.12 -4.70
CA VAL A 91 -3.60 12.89 -5.25
C VAL A 91 -2.77 12.03 -4.30
N PHE A 92 -2.78 12.35 -3.00
CA PHE A 92 -2.08 11.54 -2.00
C PHE A 92 -2.53 10.08 -2.01
N LEU A 93 -3.85 9.82 -2.05
CA LEU A 93 -4.37 8.46 -2.09
C LEU A 93 -3.98 7.73 -3.38
N ILE A 94 -3.92 8.39 -4.53
CA ILE A 94 -3.43 7.74 -5.76
C ILE A 94 -1.97 7.29 -5.59
N PHE A 95 -1.09 8.15 -5.07
CA PHE A 95 0.31 7.78 -4.83
C PHE A 95 0.44 6.66 -3.80
N LEU A 96 -0.38 6.68 -2.74
CA LEU A 96 -0.43 5.59 -1.76
C LEU A 96 -0.90 4.27 -2.41
N GLY A 97 -1.94 4.32 -3.23
CA GLY A 97 -2.45 3.17 -3.98
C GLY A 97 -1.43 2.60 -4.96
N LEU A 98 -0.67 3.47 -5.64
CA LEU A 98 0.47 3.08 -6.46
C LEU A 98 1.59 2.44 -5.62
N GLY A 99 1.84 2.94 -4.40
CA GLY A 99 2.75 2.31 -3.45
C GLY A 99 2.36 0.88 -3.10
N PHE A 100 1.07 0.61 -2.89
CA PHE A 100 0.55 -0.75 -2.71
C PHE A 100 0.68 -1.61 -3.98
N GLY A 101 0.39 -1.04 -5.16
CA GLY A 101 0.60 -1.72 -6.44
C GLY A 101 2.08 -2.09 -6.66
N LEU A 102 2.99 -1.21 -6.23
CA LEU A 102 4.43 -1.43 -6.29
C LEU A 102 4.85 -2.64 -5.45
N ILE A 103 4.20 -2.92 -4.31
CA ILE A 103 4.44 -4.13 -3.51
C ILE A 103 4.18 -5.38 -4.36
N THR A 104 3.04 -5.45 -5.04
CA THR A 104 2.71 -6.62 -5.87
C THR A 104 3.68 -6.74 -7.05
N VAL A 105 4.03 -5.64 -7.71
CA VAL A 105 5.00 -5.65 -8.82
C VAL A 105 6.38 -6.13 -8.36
N VAL A 106 6.89 -5.58 -7.25
CA VAL A 106 8.24 -5.90 -6.75
C VAL A 106 8.28 -7.33 -6.19
N THR A 107 7.25 -7.77 -5.47
CA THR A 107 7.17 -9.15 -4.97
C THR A 107 6.98 -10.17 -6.11
N ALA A 108 6.22 -9.84 -7.16
CA ALA A 108 6.05 -10.72 -8.32
C ALA A 108 7.36 -10.93 -9.10
N VAL A 109 8.22 -9.91 -9.16
CA VAL A 109 9.46 -9.95 -9.95
C VAL A 109 10.63 -10.52 -9.13
N PHE A 110 10.72 -10.20 -7.84
CA PHE A 110 11.93 -10.45 -7.03
C PHE A 110 11.75 -11.38 -5.83
N ALA A 111 10.52 -11.69 -5.40
CA ALA A 111 10.26 -12.60 -4.28
C ALA A 111 9.74 -13.95 -4.76
N ASP A 112 9.89 -14.98 -3.92
CA ASP A 112 9.39 -16.33 -4.21
C ASP A 112 7.85 -16.41 -4.10
N GLU A 113 7.23 -15.50 -3.35
CA GLU A 113 5.78 -15.40 -3.18
C GLU A 113 5.24 -14.04 -3.61
N THR A 114 4.28 -14.05 -4.53
CA THR A 114 3.62 -12.83 -5.00
C THR A 114 2.52 -12.38 -4.06
N HIS A 115 2.62 -11.14 -3.58
CA HIS A 115 1.66 -10.57 -2.64
C HIS A 115 0.50 -9.89 -3.39
N TRP A 116 -0.36 -10.71 -4.01
CA TRP A 116 -1.56 -10.26 -4.73
C TRP A 116 -2.56 -9.51 -3.85
N TRP A 117 -2.55 -9.80 -2.55
CA TRP A 117 -3.44 -9.14 -1.60
C TRP A 117 -3.27 -7.62 -1.60
N ALA A 118 -2.07 -7.09 -1.90
CA ALA A 118 -1.81 -5.65 -1.90
C ALA A 118 -2.52 -4.90 -3.03
N LEU A 119 -2.94 -5.59 -4.09
CA LEU A 119 -3.66 -5.00 -5.22
C LEU A 119 -5.09 -4.58 -4.83
N ILE A 120 -5.72 -5.31 -3.89
CA ILE A 120 -7.07 -5.01 -3.42
C ILE A 120 -7.12 -3.67 -2.64
N PRO A 121 -6.37 -3.47 -1.54
CA PRO A 121 -6.34 -2.21 -0.84
C PRO A 121 -5.74 -1.10 -1.73
N GLY A 122 -4.69 -1.39 -2.51
CA GLY A 122 -4.11 -0.42 -3.43
C GLY A 122 -5.10 0.09 -4.48
N GLY A 123 -5.87 -0.82 -5.07
CA GLY A 123 -6.92 -0.50 -6.04
C GLY A 123 -8.07 0.30 -5.42
N ILE A 124 -8.54 -0.09 -4.23
CA ILE A 124 -9.58 0.66 -3.51
C ILE A 124 -9.07 2.08 -3.18
N ILE A 125 -7.88 2.20 -2.63
CA ILE A 125 -7.27 3.49 -2.26
C ILE A 125 -7.09 4.39 -3.49
N ALA A 126 -6.57 3.84 -4.60
CA ALA A 126 -6.42 4.59 -5.84
C ALA A 126 -7.79 5.01 -6.42
N PHE A 127 -8.78 4.12 -6.38
CA PHE A 127 -10.14 4.43 -6.83
C PHE A 127 -10.79 5.53 -6.00
N VAL A 128 -10.63 5.50 -4.67
CA VAL A 128 -11.09 6.57 -3.78
C VAL A 128 -10.37 7.88 -4.11
N GLY A 129 -9.05 7.83 -4.35
CA GLY A 129 -8.28 9.01 -4.73
C GLY A 129 -8.78 9.65 -6.02
N VAL A 130 -9.03 8.82 -7.05
CA VAL A 130 -9.67 9.24 -8.31
C VAL A 130 -11.07 9.82 -8.04
N ALA A 131 -11.88 9.18 -7.20
CA ALA A 131 -13.21 9.65 -6.86
C ALA A 131 -13.20 11.05 -6.23
N ILE A 132 -12.21 11.36 -5.39
CA ILE A 132 -12.04 12.69 -4.80
C ILE A 132 -11.71 13.73 -5.86
N ILE A 133 -10.78 13.42 -6.79
CA ILE A 133 -10.36 14.37 -7.84
C ILE A 133 -11.51 14.67 -8.82
N PHE A 134 -12.25 13.66 -9.24
CA PHE A 134 -13.33 13.83 -10.23
C PHE A 134 -14.65 14.30 -9.59
N GLY A 135 -14.85 14.04 -8.29
CA GLY A 135 -16.01 14.47 -7.54
C GLY A 135 -17.35 13.94 -8.06
N GLY A 136 -18.43 14.64 -7.68
CA GLY A 136 -19.77 14.44 -8.23
C GLY A 136 -20.38 13.06 -7.98
N ALA A 137 -20.86 12.41 -9.05
CA ALA A 137 -21.56 11.13 -8.99
C ALA A 137 -20.70 9.99 -8.40
N LEU A 138 -19.38 10.04 -8.61
CA LEU A 138 -18.47 9.01 -8.13
C LEU A 138 -18.36 9.02 -6.60
N LEU A 139 -18.32 10.21 -5.99
CA LEU A 139 -18.38 10.37 -4.54
C LEU A 139 -19.74 9.95 -3.95
N GLN A 140 -20.85 10.21 -4.65
CA GLN A 140 -22.17 9.77 -4.20
C GLN A 140 -22.30 8.24 -4.16
N ILE A 141 -21.81 7.55 -5.20
CA ILE A 141 -21.76 6.08 -5.24
C ILE A 141 -20.89 5.55 -4.10
N LEU A 142 -19.73 6.17 -3.88
CA LEU A 142 -18.80 5.77 -2.83
C LEU A 142 -19.40 5.98 -1.43
N ALA A 143 -20.08 7.10 -1.20
CA ALA A 143 -20.78 7.39 0.05
C ALA A 143 -21.94 6.43 0.29
N PHE A 144 -22.67 6.04 -0.76
CA PHE A 144 -23.73 5.04 -0.66
C PHE A 144 -23.17 3.65 -0.33
N ALA A 145 -22.10 3.22 -1.02
CA ALA A 145 -21.39 1.98 -0.71
C ALA A 145 -20.86 1.97 0.74
N GLY A 146 -20.32 3.11 1.19
CA GLY A 146 -19.88 3.34 2.57
C GLY A 146 -21.00 3.25 3.62
N LYS A 147 -22.27 3.40 3.23
CA LYS A 147 -23.43 3.20 4.12
C LYS A 147 -23.99 1.78 4.05
N LEU A 148 -23.73 1.03 2.99
CA LEU A 148 -24.25 -0.32 2.80
C LEU A 148 -23.49 -1.37 3.63
N TRP A 149 -22.16 -1.25 3.74
CA TRP A 149 -21.35 -2.29 4.42
C TRP A 149 -21.73 -2.53 5.90
N PRO A 150 -22.08 -1.53 6.74
CA PRO A 150 -22.48 -1.80 8.12
C PRO A 150 -23.82 -2.53 8.17
N VAL A 151 -24.74 -2.21 7.25
CA VAL A 151 -26.05 -2.90 7.15
C VAL A 151 -25.84 -4.37 6.81
N VAL A 152 -24.96 -4.66 5.85
CA VAL A 152 -24.59 -6.05 5.48
C VAL A 152 -23.99 -6.79 6.68
N LEU A 153 -23.08 -6.15 7.43
CA LEU A 153 -22.48 -6.74 8.63
C LEU A 153 -23.50 -7.00 9.74
N ILE A 154 -24.46 -6.08 9.95
CA ILE A 154 -25.55 -6.26 10.91
C ILE A 154 -26.41 -7.47 10.52
N LEU A 155 -26.82 -7.57 9.26
CA LEU A 155 -27.64 -8.68 8.78
C LEU A 155 -26.90 -10.03 8.86
N LEU A 156 -25.62 -10.06 8.49
CA LEU A 156 -24.77 -11.25 8.64
C LEU A 156 -24.60 -11.64 10.12
N GLY A 157 -24.37 -10.66 10.99
CA GLY A 157 -24.26 -10.87 12.44
C GLY A 157 -25.54 -11.48 13.03
N ILE A 158 -26.71 -10.95 12.66
CA ILE A 158 -28.01 -11.50 13.07
C ILE A 158 -28.18 -12.94 12.53
N SER A 159 -27.83 -13.19 11.28
CA SER A 159 -27.92 -14.54 10.68
C SER A 159 -27.06 -15.57 11.42
N LEU A 160 -25.83 -15.17 11.79
CA LEU A 160 -24.92 -16.02 12.56
C LEU A 160 -25.43 -16.29 13.98
N LEU A 161 -25.99 -15.29 14.66
CA LEU A 161 -26.60 -15.45 16.00
C LEU A 161 -27.79 -16.41 15.98
N VAL A 162 -28.67 -16.29 14.98
CA VAL A 162 -29.83 -17.17 14.83
C VAL A 162 -29.41 -18.61 14.54
N LYS A 163 -28.38 -18.81 13.70
CA LYS A 163 -27.84 -20.15 13.44
C LYS A 163 -27.20 -20.75 14.69
N GLY A 164 -26.35 -20.00 15.39
CA GLY A 164 -25.69 -20.47 16.61
C GLY A 164 -26.67 -20.77 17.76
N SER A 165 -27.76 -20.01 17.89
CA SER A 165 -28.79 -20.29 18.89
C SER A 165 -29.61 -21.56 18.59
N LYS A 166 -29.80 -21.90 17.31
CA LYS A 166 -30.52 -23.14 16.92
C LYS A 166 -29.70 -24.39 17.19
N GLU A 167 -28.38 -24.30 17.04
CA GLU A 167 -27.46 -25.42 17.27
C GLU A 167 -27.37 -25.79 18.76
N LYS A 168 -27.28 -24.77 19.63
CA LYS A 168 -27.32 -24.95 21.10
C LYS A 168 -28.62 -25.59 21.59
N SER A 169 -29.77 -25.18 21.04
CA SER A 169 -31.08 -25.72 21.42
C SER A 169 -31.30 -27.16 20.96
N VAL A 170 -30.56 -27.62 19.95
CA VAL A 170 -30.61 -29.01 19.47
C VAL A 170 -29.75 -29.89 20.37
N GLU A 171 -28.54 -29.44 20.71
CA GLU A 171 -27.61 -30.19 21.56
C GLU A 171 -28.16 -30.42 22.99
N GLU A 172 -28.84 -29.43 23.57
CA GLU A 172 -29.51 -29.53 24.88
C GLU A 172 -30.69 -30.51 24.87
N LYS A 173 -31.36 -30.70 23.72
CA LYS A 173 -32.51 -31.60 23.56
C LYS A 173 -32.11 -33.07 23.36
N PHE A 174 -30.86 -33.33 23.00
CA PHE A 174 -30.31 -34.67 22.79
C PHE A 174 -29.29 -35.09 23.86
N ALA A 175 -29.09 -34.27 24.91
CA ALA A 175 -28.26 -34.64 26.04
C ALA A 175 -28.94 -35.79 26.83
N PRO A 176 -28.27 -36.93 27.07
CA PRO A 176 -28.84 -38.01 27.86
C PRO A 176 -29.05 -37.53 29.29
N GLU A 177 -30.29 -37.66 29.76
CA GLU A 177 -30.69 -37.43 31.15
C GLU A 177 -29.85 -38.37 32.03
N LYS A 178 -29.00 -37.78 32.89
CA LYS A 178 -28.17 -38.53 33.84
C LYS A 178 -28.96 -38.92 35.08
#